data_AF-Q5JRS1-F1
#
_entry.id   AF-Q5JRS1-F1
#
_cell.length_a   1.000
_cell.length_b   1.000
_cell.length_c   1.000
_cell.angle_alpha   90.00
_cell.angle_beta   90.00
_cell.angle_gamma   90.00
#
_symmetry.space_group_name_H-M   'P 1'
#
loop_
_entity.id
_entity.type
_entity.pdbx_description
1 polymer ?
#
loop_
_entity_poly.entity_id
_entity_poly.type
_entity_poly.pdbx_seq_one_letter_code
_entity_poly.pdbx_strand_id
1 'polypeptide(L)'
;MLCVIYHLDNPVGKMSSSPLSKKRRVSGPDPKPGSNCSPAQSVLSEVPSVPTNGMAKNGSEADIDEGLYSRQLYVLGHEAMKRLQTSSVLVSGLRGLGVEIAKNIILGGVKAVTLHDQGTAQWADLSSQFYLREEDIGKNRAEVSQPRLAELNSYVPVTAYTGPLVEDFLSGF
;
A
#
# COMPACT_ATOMS: atom_id res chain seq x y z
N MET A 1 -2.53 -28.41 -15.70
CA MET A 1 -1.57 -28.66 -14.60
C MET A 1 -2.35 -28.57 -13.29
N LEU A 2 -2.50 -29.69 -12.59
CA LEU A 2 -3.36 -29.87 -11.42
C LEU A 2 -2.89 -29.00 -10.24
N CYS A 3 -3.81 -28.33 -9.56
CA CYS A 3 -3.60 -27.80 -8.21
C CYS A 3 -4.04 -28.88 -7.22
N VAL A 4 -3.09 -29.45 -6.48
CA VAL A 4 -3.35 -30.40 -5.39
C VAL A 4 -3.73 -29.57 -4.17
N ILE A 5 -5.02 -29.55 -3.84
CA ILE A 5 -5.53 -29.03 -2.56
C ILE A 5 -5.34 -30.15 -1.54
N TYR A 6 -4.44 -29.97 -0.58
CA TYR A 6 -4.44 -30.78 0.62
C TYR A 6 -5.69 -30.42 1.45
N HIS A 7 -6.65 -31.33 1.45
CA HIS A 7 -7.77 -31.39 2.39
C HIS A 7 -7.20 -31.65 3.79
N LEU A 8 -7.38 -30.70 4.71
CA LEU A 8 -7.36 -31.00 6.14
C LEU A 8 -8.82 -30.94 6.61
N ASP A 9 -9.40 -32.14 6.73
CA ASP A 9 -10.66 -32.37 7.42
C ASP A 9 -10.52 -31.95 8.89
N ASN A 10 -11.35 -31.01 9.33
CA ASN A 10 -11.66 -30.85 10.75
C ASN A 10 -13.18 -30.67 10.91
N PRO A 11 -13.83 -31.46 11.78
CA PRO A 11 -15.27 -31.68 11.73
C PRO A 11 -16.10 -30.56 12.36
N VAL A 12 -17.31 -30.44 11.80
CA VAL A 12 -18.40 -29.51 12.11
C VAL A 12 -18.81 -29.54 13.59
N GLY A 13 -18.68 -28.40 14.26
CA GLY A 13 -19.39 -28.07 15.51
C GLY A 13 -20.56 -27.12 15.24
N LYS A 14 -21.79 -27.60 15.38
CA LYS A 14 -23.05 -26.83 15.31
C LYS A 14 -23.30 -26.07 16.61
N MET A 15 -23.84 -24.84 16.52
CA MET A 15 -24.80 -24.17 17.44
C MET A 15 -24.85 -22.68 17.05
N SER A 16 -25.92 -21.91 17.13
CA SER A 16 -27.38 -22.06 17.22
C SER A 16 -27.89 -20.62 17.11
N SER A 17 -28.96 -20.39 16.36
CA SER A 17 -29.64 -19.11 16.17
C SER A 17 -30.39 -18.63 17.43
N SER A 18 -30.43 -17.32 17.69
CA SER A 18 -31.68 -16.52 17.87
C SER A 18 -31.39 -15.04 18.24
N PRO A 19 -32.13 -14.06 17.68
CA PRO A 19 -32.07 -12.62 18.03
C PRO A 19 -33.21 -12.20 18.99
N LEU A 20 -33.10 -11.05 19.65
CA LEU A 20 -34.13 -10.18 20.30
C LEU A 20 -33.34 -9.13 21.14
N SER A 21 -33.66 -7.85 21.35
CA SER A 21 -34.78 -6.98 21.00
C SER A 21 -34.40 -5.51 21.27
N LYS A 22 -35.09 -4.60 20.55
CA LYS A 22 -35.10 -3.14 20.69
C LYS A 22 -35.31 -2.66 22.14
N LYS A 23 -34.60 -1.60 22.55
CA LYS A 23 -35.16 -0.59 23.46
C LYS A 23 -34.76 0.82 23.03
N ARG A 24 -35.69 1.48 22.35
CA ARG A 24 -35.75 2.91 22.09
C ARG A 24 -36.24 3.60 23.36
N ARG A 25 -35.56 4.65 23.84
CA ARG A 25 -36.20 5.73 24.61
C ARG A 25 -35.55 7.07 24.25
N VAL A 26 -36.41 8.05 24.04
CA VAL A 26 -36.16 9.39 23.48
C VAL A 26 -36.07 10.43 24.61
N SER A 27 -35.39 11.55 24.27
CA SER A 27 -35.47 12.95 24.75
C SER A 27 -34.82 13.41 26.08
N GLY A 28 -33.62 14.01 25.93
CA GLY A 28 -33.23 15.42 26.24
C GLY A 28 -33.15 15.92 27.69
N PRO A 29 -32.57 17.12 27.97
CA PRO A 29 -31.77 18.03 27.12
C PRO A 29 -30.34 18.34 27.66
N ASP A 30 -29.49 18.90 26.79
CA ASP A 30 -28.08 19.29 27.02
C ASP A 30 -27.90 20.50 27.95
N PRO A 31 -26.74 20.61 28.65
CA PRO A 31 -26.17 21.88 29.04
C PRO A 31 -24.89 22.20 28.23
N LYS A 32 -24.85 23.42 27.70
CA LYS A 32 -23.70 24.06 27.05
C LYS A 32 -22.52 24.22 28.03
N PRO A 33 -21.28 24.21 27.53
CA PRO A 33 -20.27 25.14 28.02
C PRO A 33 -19.68 25.97 26.88
N GLY A 34 -19.54 27.27 27.14
CA GLY A 34 -18.96 28.23 26.21
C GLY A 34 -17.47 28.50 26.42
N SER A 35 -17.02 29.49 25.65
CA SER A 35 -15.85 30.35 25.85
C SER A 35 -14.54 29.98 25.13
N ASN A 36 -14.44 30.49 23.89
CA ASN A 36 -13.46 31.45 23.35
C ASN A 36 -11.95 31.32 23.63
N CYS A 37 -11.19 31.50 22.53
CA CYS A 37 -9.75 31.52 22.36
C CYS A 37 -9.07 32.90 22.61
N SER A 38 -7.86 32.83 23.22
CA SER A 38 -6.61 33.64 23.04
C SER A 38 -6.61 35.16 23.32
N PRO A 39 -5.45 35.87 23.53
CA PRO A 39 -4.04 35.49 23.28
C PRO A 39 -2.92 35.94 24.30
N ALA A 40 -1.70 35.41 24.06
CA ALA A 40 -0.33 35.96 24.22
C ALA A 40 0.26 36.40 25.59
N GLN A 41 1.44 35.85 25.95
CA GLN A 41 2.65 36.63 26.29
C GLN A 41 3.94 35.77 26.38
N SER A 42 5.04 36.44 26.03
CA SER A 42 6.43 36.03 25.78
C SER A 42 7.32 35.85 27.02
N VAL A 43 8.36 34.99 26.96
CA VAL A 43 9.72 35.29 27.44
C VAL A 43 10.78 34.28 26.94
N LEU A 44 11.93 34.82 26.52
CA LEU A 44 13.17 34.15 26.09
C LEU A 44 14.05 33.75 27.29
N SER A 45 14.86 32.68 27.16
CA SER A 45 16.24 32.61 27.69
C SER A 45 17.03 31.46 27.04
N GLU A 46 18.31 31.70 26.76
CA GLU A 46 19.19 30.93 25.86
C GLU A 46 20.50 30.47 26.57
N VAL A 47 20.84 29.15 26.43
CA VAL A 47 22.14 28.40 26.23
C VAL A 47 23.35 28.58 27.23
N PRO A 48 24.38 27.66 27.39
CA PRO A 48 24.80 26.55 26.50
C PRO A 48 25.46 25.23 27.04
N SER A 49 25.50 24.25 26.10
CA SER A 49 26.56 23.25 25.73
C SER A 49 27.02 22.08 26.63
N VAL A 50 26.89 20.86 26.11
CA VAL A 50 27.98 19.84 26.03
C VAL A 50 27.86 19.07 24.69
N PRO A 51 28.94 18.94 23.89
CA PRO A 51 28.94 18.14 22.67
C PRO A 51 29.42 16.71 22.96
N THR A 52 28.62 15.71 22.58
CA THR A 52 29.12 14.33 22.46
C THR A 52 29.33 14.00 20.99
N ASN A 53 30.61 13.80 20.66
CA ASN A 53 31.11 13.30 19.38
C ASN A 53 30.47 11.96 18.97
N GLY A 54 30.14 11.86 17.68
CA GLY A 54 30.71 10.82 16.83
C GLY A 54 29.97 9.49 16.74
N MET A 55 29.08 9.38 15.77
CA MET A 55 29.12 8.30 14.78
C MET A 55 28.51 8.84 13.49
N ALA A 56 29.36 9.15 12.51
CA ALA A 56 28.92 9.38 11.15
C ALA A 56 28.24 8.09 10.67
N LYS A 57 26.91 8.09 10.56
CA LYS A 57 26.21 7.08 9.78
C LYS A 57 26.61 7.30 8.33
N ASN A 58 27.61 6.54 7.90
CA ASN A 58 27.94 6.39 6.49
C ASN A 58 26.85 5.54 5.83
N GLY A 59 26.26 6.08 4.77
CA GLY A 59 25.20 5.47 4.00
C GLY A 59 23.90 6.23 4.21
N SER A 60 23.37 6.83 3.15
CA SER A 60 22.02 7.36 3.10
C SER A 60 21.03 6.23 3.41
N GLU A 61 20.75 5.98 4.70
CA GLU A 61 19.51 5.29 5.06
C GLU A 61 18.40 6.19 4.53
N ALA A 62 17.67 5.71 3.52
CA ALA A 62 16.44 6.36 3.11
C ALA A 62 15.56 6.41 4.35
N ASP A 63 15.46 7.59 4.96
CA ASP A 63 14.68 7.75 6.16
C ASP A 63 13.22 7.51 5.79
N ILE A 64 12.52 6.70 6.58
CA ILE A 64 11.13 6.36 6.27
C ILE A 64 10.32 7.62 6.55
N ASP A 65 9.52 8.06 5.57
CA ASP A 65 8.55 9.14 5.77
C ASP A 65 7.47 8.67 6.76
N GLU A 66 7.69 8.94 8.05
CA GLU A 66 6.77 8.56 9.13
C GLU A 66 5.40 9.23 8.98
N GLY A 67 5.32 10.38 8.29
CA GLY A 67 4.05 11.05 8.01
C GLY A 67 3.17 10.20 7.08
N LEU A 68 3.76 9.77 5.95
CA LEU A 68 3.07 8.94 4.95
C LEU A 68 2.78 7.53 5.48
N TYR A 69 3.76 6.87 6.11
CA TYR A 69 3.68 5.47 6.52
C TYR A 69 3.30 5.22 7.97
N SER A 70 2.91 6.25 8.74
CA SER A 70 2.57 6.18 10.18
C SER A 70 1.72 4.94 10.56
N ARG A 71 0.61 4.71 9.86
CA ARG A 71 -0.28 3.58 10.15
C ARG A 71 0.31 2.22 9.79
N GLN A 72 1.13 2.17 8.73
CA GLN A 72 1.78 0.94 8.28
C GLN A 72 2.93 0.55 9.23
N LEU A 73 3.64 1.53 9.78
CA LEU A 73 4.71 1.32 10.76
C LEU A 73 4.21 0.62 12.03
N TYR A 74 2.98 0.85 12.48
CA TYR A 74 2.40 0.14 13.63
C TYR A 74 2.15 -1.36 13.38
N VAL A 75 2.05 -1.77 12.11
CA VAL A 75 1.78 -3.17 11.75
C VAL A 75 3.08 -3.90 11.42
N LEU A 76 3.96 -3.29 10.63
CA LEU A 76 5.18 -3.93 10.12
C LEU A 76 6.41 -3.65 11.00
N GLY A 77 6.49 -2.46 11.59
CA GLY A 77 7.70 -1.95 12.23
C GLY A 77 8.74 -1.40 11.24
N HIS A 78 9.67 -0.61 11.78
CA HIS A 78 10.68 0.12 11.01
C HIS A 78 11.61 -0.80 10.22
N GLU A 79 12.10 -1.89 10.83
CA GLU A 79 13.05 -2.80 10.17
C GLU A 79 12.44 -3.51 8.96
N ALA A 80 11.17 -3.95 9.06
CA ALA A 80 10.48 -4.54 7.91
C ALA A 80 10.26 -3.51 6.81
N MET A 81 9.92 -2.27 7.17
CA MET A 81 9.70 -1.19 6.21
C MET A 81 10.99 -0.81 5.47
N LYS A 82 12.13 -0.74 6.16
CA LYS A 82 13.46 -0.53 5.53
C LYS A 82 13.77 -1.62 4.52
N ARG A 83 13.49 -2.89 4.85
CA ARG A 83 13.69 -4.00 3.92
C ARG A 83 12.84 -3.86 2.67
N LEU A 84 11.56 -3.47 2.81
CA LEU A 84 10.68 -3.21 1.64
C LEU A 84 11.25 -2.14 0.71
N GLN A 85 11.76 -1.04 1.27
CA GLN A 85 12.36 0.06 0.50
C GLN A 85 13.65 -0.32 -0.24
N THR A 86 14.23 -1.49 0.04
CA THR A 86 15.38 -2.04 -0.70
C THR A 86 15.01 -3.13 -1.70
N SER A 87 13.76 -3.62 -1.70
CA SER A 87 13.28 -4.70 -2.56
C SER A 87 12.63 -4.19 -3.84
N SER A 88 13.15 -4.62 -4.99
CA SER A 88 12.52 -4.42 -6.30
C SER A 88 11.54 -5.56 -6.58
N VAL A 89 10.35 -5.26 -7.11
CA VAL A 89 9.29 -6.26 -7.31
C VAL A 89 8.83 -6.30 -8.76
N LEU A 90 8.74 -7.51 -9.32
CA LEU A 90 8.12 -7.78 -10.61
C LEU A 90 6.70 -8.32 -10.42
N VAL A 91 5.71 -7.68 -11.04
CA VAL A 91 4.32 -8.18 -11.10
C VAL A 91 4.02 -8.62 -12.52
N SER A 92 3.90 -9.93 -12.74
CA SER A 92 3.63 -10.51 -14.06
C SER A 92 2.16 -10.89 -14.23
N GLY A 93 1.53 -10.33 -15.26
CA GLY A 93 0.11 -10.42 -15.59
C GLY A 93 -0.68 -9.27 -14.96
N LEU A 94 -1.24 -8.37 -15.78
CA LEU A 94 -1.96 -7.15 -15.37
C LEU A 94 -3.46 -7.20 -15.68
N ARG A 95 -4.07 -8.37 -15.43
CA ARG A 95 -5.53 -8.51 -15.31
C ARG A 95 -5.98 -8.04 -13.93
N GLY A 96 -7.27 -8.17 -13.59
CA GLY A 96 -7.84 -7.65 -12.33
C GLY A 96 -7.08 -8.02 -11.05
N LEU A 97 -6.62 -9.26 -10.92
CA LEU A 97 -5.82 -9.68 -9.76
C LEU A 97 -4.45 -9.00 -9.72
N GLY A 98 -3.75 -8.96 -10.86
CA GLY A 98 -2.41 -8.40 -10.94
C GLY A 98 -2.37 -6.92 -10.64
N VAL A 99 -3.36 -6.16 -11.13
CA VAL A 99 -3.45 -4.72 -10.84
C VAL A 99 -3.75 -4.45 -9.36
N GLU A 100 -4.57 -5.29 -8.71
CA GLU A 100 -4.88 -5.16 -7.28
C GLU A 100 -3.65 -5.45 -6.42
N ILE A 101 -2.88 -6.50 -6.78
CA ILE A 101 -1.60 -6.80 -6.14
C ILE A 101 -0.62 -5.65 -6.33
N ALA A 102 -0.45 -5.16 -7.56
CA ALA A 102 0.47 -4.06 -7.87
C ALA A 102 0.11 -2.79 -7.07
N LYS A 103 -1.18 -2.41 -7.03
CA LYS A 103 -1.68 -1.29 -6.23
C LYS A 103 -1.23 -1.41 -4.77
N ASN A 104 -1.45 -2.57 -4.15
CA ASN A 104 -1.15 -2.76 -2.73
C ASN A 104 0.36 -2.77 -2.45
N ILE A 105 1.17 -3.30 -3.37
CA ILE A 105 2.64 -3.29 -3.25
C ILE A 105 3.19 -1.86 -3.38
N ILE A 106 2.66 -1.07 -4.32
CA ILE A 106 3.06 0.33 -4.54
C ILE A 106 2.69 1.19 -3.34
N LEU A 107 1.45 1.08 -2.85
CA LEU A 107 1.02 1.76 -1.62
C LEU A 107 1.83 1.30 -0.40
N GLY A 108 2.29 0.05 -0.41
CA GLY A 108 3.15 -0.52 0.62
C GLY A 108 4.57 0.03 0.65
N GLY A 109 5.03 0.80 -0.35
CA GLY A 109 6.31 1.51 -0.30
C GLY A 109 7.55 0.63 -0.52
N VAL A 110 7.56 -0.19 -1.57
CA VAL A 110 8.76 -0.94 -1.99
C VAL A 110 9.78 -0.07 -2.75
N LYS A 111 10.99 -0.58 -3.02
CA LYS A 111 12.02 0.17 -3.78
C LYS A 111 11.55 0.59 -5.17
N ALA A 112 10.95 -0.34 -5.90
CA ALA A 112 10.50 -0.16 -7.28
C ALA A 112 9.55 -1.29 -7.66
N VAL A 113 8.64 -1.00 -8.60
CA VAL A 113 7.75 -2.01 -9.20
C VAL A 113 7.91 -2.03 -10.71
N THR A 114 8.10 -3.21 -11.28
CA THR A 114 8.02 -3.44 -12.73
C THR A 114 6.77 -4.24 -13.03
N LEU A 115 5.93 -3.71 -13.91
CA LEU A 115 4.72 -4.34 -14.40
C LEU A 115 5.07 -5.11 -15.67
N HIS A 116 4.69 -6.38 -15.74
CA HIS A 116 4.88 -7.20 -16.93
C HIS A 116 3.56 -7.77 -17.44
N ASP A 117 3.27 -7.57 -18.72
CA ASP A 117 2.20 -8.28 -19.42
C ASP A 117 2.50 -8.28 -20.92
N GLN A 118 2.39 -9.43 -21.58
CA GLN A 118 2.56 -9.54 -23.03
C GLN A 118 1.24 -9.33 -23.78
N GLY A 119 0.11 -9.48 -23.09
CA GLY A 119 -1.19 -9.43 -23.71
C GLY A 119 -1.82 -8.04 -23.71
N THR A 120 -2.76 -7.88 -24.63
CA THR A 120 -3.52 -6.65 -24.80
C THR A 120 -4.81 -6.69 -23.98
N ALA A 121 -5.30 -5.52 -23.60
CA ALA A 121 -6.56 -5.35 -22.89
C ALA A 121 -7.73 -5.91 -23.71
N GLN A 122 -8.52 -6.78 -23.09
CA GLN A 122 -9.71 -7.39 -23.69
C GLN A 122 -10.97 -6.96 -22.93
N TRP A 123 -12.12 -7.01 -23.58
CA TRP A 123 -13.43 -6.72 -22.98
C TRP A 123 -13.65 -7.42 -21.62
N ALA A 124 -13.27 -8.69 -21.52
CA ALA A 124 -13.42 -9.47 -20.29
C ALA A 124 -12.58 -8.93 -19.11
N ASP A 125 -11.49 -8.22 -19.38
CA ASP A 125 -10.60 -7.69 -18.34
C ASP A 125 -11.22 -6.49 -17.61
N LEU A 126 -12.09 -5.72 -18.26
CA LEU A 126 -12.74 -4.53 -17.69
C LEU A 126 -13.65 -4.85 -16.50
N SER A 127 -14.06 -6.11 -16.35
CA SER A 127 -14.88 -6.58 -15.22
C SER A 127 -14.19 -6.45 -13.86
N SER A 128 -12.86 -6.44 -13.83
CA SER A 128 -12.07 -6.47 -12.59
C SER A 128 -10.81 -5.60 -12.64
N GLN A 129 -10.36 -5.20 -13.82
CA GLN A 129 -9.22 -4.30 -13.99
C GLN A 129 -9.70 -2.85 -14.01
N PHE A 130 -9.72 -2.20 -12.85
CA PHE A 130 -10.28 -0.86 -12.63
C PHE A 130 -9.52 0.31 -13.27
N TYR A 131 -8.31 0.09 -13.79
CA TYR A 131 -7.56 1.09 -14.58
C TYR A 131 -7.80 0.99 -16.08
N LEU A 132 -8.27 -0.13 -16.62
CA LEU A 132 -8.60 -0.21 -18.05
C LEU A 132 -9.91 0.51 -18.34
N ARG A 133 -9.96 1.23 -19.47
CA ARG A 133 -11.17 1.80 -20.04
C ARG A 133 -11.49 1.13 -21.37
N GLU A 134 -12.70 1.33 -21.90
CA GLU A 134 -13.10 0.77 -23.21
C GLU A 134 -12.19 1.25 -24.34
N GLU A 135 -11.71 2.49 -24.27
CA GLU A 135 -10.74 3.08 -25.21
C GLU A 135 -9.34 2.45 -25.15
N ASP A 136 -9.06 1.62 -24.15
CA ASP A 136 -7.77 0.94 -23.98
C ASP A 136 -7.76 -0.47 -24.56
N ILE A 137 -8.91 -0.98 -25.00
CA ILE A 137 -9.02 -2.31 -25.61
C ILE A 137 -8.08 -2.41 -26.81
N GLY A 138 -7.29 -3.48 -26.86
CA GLY A 138 -6.26 -3.72 -27.87
C GLY A 138 -4.88 -3.13 -27.55
N LYS A 139 -4.76 -2.23 -26.57
CA LYS A 139 -3.45 -1.73 -26.07
C LYS A 139 -2.84 -2.71 -25.04
N ASN A 140 -1.54 -2.66 -24.82
CA ASN A 140 -0.89 -3.51 -23.82
C ASN A 140 -1.36 -3.15 -22.39
N ARG A 141 -1.68 -4.17 -21.57
CA ARG A 141 -2.22 -3.96 -20.23
C ARG A 141 -1.23 -3.31 -19.27
N ALA A 142 0.05 -3.67 -19.33
CA ALA A 142 1.08 -3.12 -18.46
C ALA A 142 1.34 -1.64 -18.77
N GLU A 143 1.47 -1.30 -20.06
CA GLU A 143 1.71 0.07 -20.50
C GLU A 143 0.56 1.03 -20.16
N VAL A 144 -0.70 0.62 -20.40
CA VAL A 144 -1.88 1.43 -20.06
C VAL A 144 -2.01 1.64 -18.55
N SER A 145 -1.68 0.62 -17.76
CA SER A 145 -1.85 0.67 -16.30
C SER A 145 -0.75 1.47 -15.60
N GLN A 146 0.45 1.51 -16.18
CA GLN A 146 1.64 2.11 -15.59
C GLN A 146 1.44 3.56 -15.09
N PRO A 147 0.91 4.51 -15.87
CA PRO A 147 0.83 5.90 -15.41
C PRO A 147 -0.07 6.04 -14.19
N ARG A 148 -1.21 5.34 -14.18
CA ARG A 148 -2.18 5.40 -13.07
C ARG A 148 -1.67 4.71 -11.80
N LEU A 149 -0.87 3.65 -11.96
CA LEU A 149 -0.21 2.99 -10.83
C LEU A 149 0.92 3.84 -10.25
N ALA A 150 1.66 4.58 -11.09
CA ALA A 150 2.73 5.46 -10.66
C ALA A 150 2.23 6.65 -9.81
N GLU A 151 0.99 7.11 -10.04
CA GLU A 151 0.35 8.19 -9.27
C GLU A 151 0.08 7.80 -7.80
N LEU A 152 0.05 6.51 -7.46
CA LEU A 152 -0.31 6.05 -6.12
C LEU A 152 0.73 6.40 -5.06
N ASN A 153 2.01 6.45 -5.44
CA ASN A 153 3.10 6.68 -4.50
C ASN A 153 4.34 7.25 -5.20
N SER A 154 4.64 8.52 -4.97
CA SER A 154 5.79 9.21 -5.60
C SER A 154 7.15 8.66 -5.19
N TYR A 155 7.23 7.89 -4.10
CA TYR A 155 8.46 7.24 -3.67
C TYR A 155 8.75 5.92 -4.41
N VAL A 156 7.76 5.35 -5.10
CA VAL A 156 7.87 4.04 -5.75
C VAL A 156 7.86 4.22 -7.28
N PRO A 157 9.02 4.16 -7.96
CA PRO A 157 9.05 4.18 -9.41
C PRO A 157 8.36 2.92 -9.97
N VAL A 158 7.48 3.14 -10.96
CA VAL A 158 6.73 2.09 -11.65
C VAL A 158 7.11 2.09 -13.13
N THR A 159 7.58 0.95 -13.64
CA THR A 159 7.92 0.75 -15.05
C THR A 159 7.08 -0.36 -15.67
N ALA A 160 6.97 -0.39 -17.00
CA ALA A 160 6.30 -1.46 -17.75
C ALA A 160 7.28 -2.22 -18.64
N TYR A 161 7.09 -3.53 -18.75
CA TYR A 161 7.84 -4.43 -19.62
C TYR A 161 6.89 -5.38 -20.36
N THR A 162 7.05 -5.47 -21.68
CA THR A 162 6.13 -6.23 -22.55
C THR A 162 6.80 -7.42 -23.24
N GLY A 163 8.09 -7.64 -22.97
CA GLY A 163 8.89 -8.70 -23.59
C GLY A 163 8.78 -10.06 -22.89
N PRO A 164 9.54 -11.06 -23.38
CA PRO A 164 9.67 -12.36 -22.73
C PRO A 164 10.37 -12.24 -21.36
N LEU A 165 9.91 -13.06 -20.40
CA LEU A 165 10.60 -13.25 -19.13
C LEU A 165 11.79 -14.19 -19.37
N VAL A 166 12.98 -13.60 -19.54
CA VAL A 166 14.25 -14.31 -19.69
C VAL A 166 15.06 -14.20 -18.39
N GLU A 167 15.96 -15.15 -18.13
CA GLU A 167 16.77 -15.19 -16.89
C GLU A 167 17.51 -13.87 -16.62
N ASP A 168 18.12 -13.29 -17.66
CA ASP A 168 18.84 -12.01 -17.53
C ASP A 168 17.93 -10.88 -17.03
N PHE A 169 16.67 -10.85 -17.48
CA PHE A 169 15.70 -9.87 -17.01
C PHE A 169 15.24 -10.15 -15.57
N LEU A 170 15.02 -11.42 -15.23
CA LEU A 170 14.55 -11.83 -13.90
C LEU A 170 15.60 -11.63 -12.81
N SER A 171 16.89 -11.65 -13.16
CA SER A 171 18.02 -11.50 -12.21
C SER A 171 18.05 -10.16 -11.45
N GLY A 172 17.28 -9.16 -11.89
CA GLY A 172 17.20 -7.84 -11.28
C GLY A 172 16.17 -7.68 -10.15
N PHE A 173 15.43 -8.73 -9.82
CA PHE A 173 14.37 -8.75 -8.81
C PHE A 173 14.67 -9.77 -7.72
#